data_AF-K1TSN7-F1
#
_entry.id   AF-K1TSN7-F1
#
_cell.length_a   1.000
_cell.length_b   1.000
_cell.length_c   1.000
_cell.angle_alpha   90.00
_cell.angle_beta   90.00
_cell.angle_gamma   90.00
#
_symmetry.space_group_name_H-M   'P 1'
#
loop_
_entity.id
_entity.type
_entity.pdbx_description
1 polymer ?
#
loop_
_entity_poly.entity_id
_entity_poly.type
_entity_poly.pdbx_seq_one_letter_code
_entity_poly.pdbx_strand_id
1 'polypeptide(L)' 'VMEFYVSGDKPECVQMLPGYTHSIVNLSDTQPLVTLMWANEMFDAEHPDTFGEKV' A
#
# COMPACT_ATOMS: atom_id res chain seq x y z
N VAL A 1 -11.65 -10.11 0.12
CA VAL A 1 -10.48 -9.51 0.79
C VAL A 1 -9.27 -10.35 0.45
N MET A 2 -8.17 -9.74 0.01
CA MET A 2 -6.89 -10.41 -0.22
C MET A 2 -5.90 -9.85 0.79
N GLU A 3 -5.24 -10.72 1.54
CA GLU A 3 -4.31 -10.34 2.62
C GLU A 3 -2.90 -10.81 2.29
N PHE A 4 -1.92 -9.96 2.56
CA PHE A 4 -0.51 -10.23 2.31
C PHE A 4 0.29 -9.91 3.58
N TYR A 5 0.97 -10.91 4.12
CA TYR A 5 1.88 -10.74 5.26
C TYR A 5 3.30 -10.66 4.71
N VAL A 6 3.90 -9.48 4.80
CA VAL A 6 5.24 -9.18 4.26
C VAL A 6 6.15 -8.60 5.33
N SER A 7 7.46 -8.77 5.15
CA SER A 7 8.47 -8.20 6.04
C SER A 7 9.71 -7.75 5.27
N GLY A 8 10.55 -6.94 5.93
CA GLY A 8 11.85 -6.53 5.39
C GLY A 8 12.90 -7.66 5.35
N ASP A 9 12.74 -8.72 6.15
CA ASP A 9 13.68 -9.85 6.19
C ASP A 9 13.64 -10.68 4.90
N LYS A 10 12.46 -10.72 4.27
CA LYS A 10 12.23 -11.32 2.95
C LYS A 10 11.43 -10.34 2.10
N PRO A 11 12.10 -9.39 1.42
CA PRO A 11 11.41 -8.35 0.67
C PRO A 11 10.61 -8.95 -0.49
N GLU A 12 9.34 -8.57 -0.56
CA GLU A 12 8.37 -9.02 -1.57
C GLU A 12 7.62 -7.80 -2.11
N CYS A 13 7.37 -7.77 -3.41
CA CYS A 13 6.57 -6.72 -4.03
C CYS A 13 5.08 -7.13 -4.01
N VAL A 14 4.24 -6.28 -3.43
CA VAL A 14 2.77 -6.44 -3.49
C VAL A 14 2.23 -5.46 -4.52
N GLN A 15 1.61 -5.98 -5.59
CA GLN A 15 1.03 -5.14 -6.63
C GLN A 15 -0.39 -4.73 -6.24
N MET A 16 -0.65 -3.42 -6.23
CA MET A 16 -1.99 -2.87 -6.03
C MET A 16 -2.72 -2.84 -7.39
N LEU A 17 -3.88 -3.49 -7.44
CA LEU A 17 -4.72 -3.53 -8.64
C LEU A 17 -5.70 -2.34 -8.63
N PRO A 18 -5.81 -1.55 -9.71
CA PRO A 18 -6.84 -0.53 -9.83
C PRO A 18 -8.25 -1.11 -9.61
N GLY A 19 -9.12 -0.34 -8.96
CA GLY A 19 -10.49 -0.75 -8.62
C GLY A 19 -10.61 -1.61 -7.36
N TYR A 20 -9.50 -1.97 -6.70
CA TYR A 20 -9.50 -2.62 -5.40
C TYR A 20 -9.03 -1.63 -4.33
N THR A 21 -9.93 -1.28 -3.39
CA THR A 21 -9.53 -0.57 -2.18
C THR A 21 -8.53 -1.41 -1.38
N HIS A 22 -7.54 -0.76 -0.79
CA HIS A 22 -6.43 -1.42 -0.10
C HIS A 22 -5.94 -0.57 1.07
N SER A 23 -5.41 -1.24 2.09
CA SER A 23 -4.80 -0.61 3.26
C SER A 23 -3.55 -1.37 3.67
N ILE A 24 -2.65 -0.69 4.37
CA ILE A 24 -1.47 -1.27 4.99
C ILE A 24 -1.51 -1.02 6.50
N VAL A 25 -1.18 -2.05 7.28
CA VAL A 25 -1.15 -1.97 8.76
C VAL A 25 0.21 -2.45 9.23
N ASN A 26 0.86 -1.68 10.09
CA ASN A 26 2.06 -2.14 10.79
C ASN A 26 1.66 -3.09 11.92
N LEU A 27 2.14 -4.33 11.86
CA LEU A 27 1.87 -5.36 12.87
C LEU A 27 2.93 -5.41 13.98
N SER A 28 4.00 -4.62 13.88
CA SER A 28 5.05 -4.56 14.90
C SER A 28 4.76 -3.49 15.94
N ASP A 29 4.78 -3.87 17.21
CA ASP A 29 4.68 -2.95 18.35
C ASP A 29 5.99 -2.22 18.66
N THR A 30 7.11 -2.72 18.12
CA THR A 30 8.46 -2.29 18.54
C THR A 30 9.29 -1.66 17.42
N GLN A 31 8.92 -1.88 16.15
CA GLN A 31 9.69 -1.43 15.01
C GLN A 31 8.85 -0.58 14.06
N PRO A 32 9.42 0.50 13.49
CA PRO A 32 8.75 1.27 12.47
C PRO A 32 8.65 0.44 11.18
N LEU A 33 7.51 0.54 10.50
CA LEU A 33 7.35 0.03 9.15
C LEU A 33 7.89 1.06 8.16
N VAL A 34 8.90 0.67 7.38
CA VAL A 34 9.41 1.45 6.24
C VAL A 34 9.07 0.68 4.97
N THR A 35 8.22 1.26 4.14
CA THR A 35 7.76 0.64 2.88
C THR A 35 8.11 1.54 1.72
N LEU A 36 8.77 1.00 0.71
CA LEU A 36 8.95 1.68 -0.56
C LEU A 36 7.66 1.56 -1.38
N MET A 37 7.07 2.68 -1.74
CA MET A 37 5.91 2.74 -2.63
C MET A 37 6.32 3.27 -3.99
N TRP A 38 5.96 2.53 -5.04
CA TRP A 38 6.09 2.97 -6.42
C TRP A 38 4.69 3.19 -6.99
N ALA A 39 4.52 4.28 -7.74
CA ALA A 39 3.31 4.60 -8.48
C ALA A 39 3.64 4.76 -9.96
N ASN A 40 2.69 4.42 -10.83
CA ASN A 40 2.84 4.50 -12.29
C ASN A 40 2.87 5.93 -12.82
N GLU A 41 2.45 6.91 -12.02
CA GLU A 41 2.42 8.32 -12.38
C GLU A 41 2.70 9.22 -11.19
N MET A 42 3.02 10.49 -11.47
CA MET A 42 3.14 11.52 -10.44
C MET A 42 1.75 11.97 -9.99
N PHE A 43 1.63 12.37 -8.73
CA PHE A 43 0.38 12.91 -8.21
C PHE A 43 -0.03 14.21 -8.91
N ASP A 44 -1.28 14.26 -9.40
CA ASP A 44 -1.94 15.45 -9.92
C ASP A 44 -3.11 15.84 -9.00
N ALA A 45 -3.05 17.04 -8.41
CA ALA A 45 -4.10 17.51 -7.50
C ALA A 45 -5.43 17.86 -8.21
N GLU A 46 -5.39 18.19 -9.51
CA GLU A 46 -6.59 18.47 -10.30
C GLU A 46 -7.30 17.17 -10.73
N HIS A 47 -6.53 16.08 -10.88
CA HIS A 47 -7.01 14.75 -11.25
C HIS A 47 -6.41 13.66 -10.33
N PRO A 48 -6.80 13.60 -9.05
CA PRO A 48 -6.10 12.80 -8.04
C PRO A 48 -6.23 11.28 -8.17
N ASP A 49 -7.16 10.80 -9.01
CA ASP A 49 -7.49 9.39 -9.24
C ASP A 49 -7.49 8.50 -7.97
N THR A 50 -7.96 9.06 -6.86
CA THR A 50 -7.95 8.42 -5.53
C THR A 50 -9.29 8.65 -4.86
N PHE A 51 -9.94 7.55 -4.45
CA PHE A 51 -11.27 7.56 -3.83
C PHE A 51 -11.21 6.80 -2.50
N GLY A 52 -11.70 7.43 -1.42
CA GLY A 52 -11.67 6.82 -0.09
C GLY A 52 -12.81 5.82 0.12
N GLU A 53 -12.46 4.59 0.48
CA GLU A 53 -13.41 3.53 0.85
C GLU A 53 -12.86 2.72 2.03
N LYS A 54 -13.73 2.27 2.94
CA LYS A 54 -13.32 1.48 4.09
C LYS A 54 -13.06 0.02 3.69
N VAL A 55 -12.00 -0.54 4.26
CA VAL A 55 -11.67 -1.97 4.25
C VAL A 55 -11.71 -2.54 5.65
#